data_AF-A0ABD3EYD7-F1
#
_entry.id   AF-A0ABD3EYD7-F1
#
_cell.length_a   1.000
_cell.length_b   1.000
_cell.length_c   1.000
_cell.angle_alpha   90.00
_cell.angle_beta   90.00
_cell.angle_gamma   90.00
#
_symmetry.space_group_name_H-M   'P 1'
#
loop_
_entity.id
_entity.type
_entity.pdbx_description
1 polymer ?
#
loop_
_entity_poly.entity_id
_entity_poly.type
_entity_poly.pdbx_seq_one_letter_code
_entity_poly.pdbx_strand_id
1 'polypeptide(L)'
;MSGTRKRQSAPLDEAGELELHRSRRRANMQRYRNKLRSRAVNLEEDVLQLRDDIQKIQLHYDTTLASAKENTAWNVAAEYFRLFDYGLKGGGGGGVLSSEPGCSGANAQMGFLCANVAPDVVGSTGCGVPRLREDFRELTLYLPSLSTRLLRLEMGPRESIIATTRVEVALTANKIRLVFPA
;
A
#
# COMPACT_ATOMS: atom_id res chain seq x y z
N MET A 1 -95.30 2.01 19.19
CA MET A 1 -94.53 2.90 18.27
C MET A 1 -93.05 2.79 18.61
N SER A 2 -92.21 3.10 17.63
CA SER A 2 -90.74 3.15 17.68
C SER A 2 -90.03 1.81 17.45
N GLY A 3 -89.66 1.61 16.19
CA GLY A 3 -88.82 0.53 15.73
C GLY A 3 -87.34 0.86 15.85
N THR A 4 -86.54 -0.19 15.89
CA THR A 4 -85.09 -0.11 15.76
C THR A 4 -84.69 -0.98 14.56
N ARG A 5 -84.65 -0.34 13.39
CA ARG A 5 -84.04 -0.90 12.18
C ARG A 5 -82.54 -1.02 12.44
N LYS A 6 -82.10 -2.21 12.86
CA LYS A 6 -80.68 -2.59 12.89
C LYS A 6 -80.22 -2.66 11.44
N ARG A 7 -79.49 -1.66 10.98
CA ARG A 7 -78.77 -1.69 9.69
C ARG A 7 -77.79 -2.86 9.75
N GLN A 8 -78.12 -3.95 9.05
CA GLN A 8 -77.15 -4.98 8.70
C GLN A 8 -76.38 -4.47 7.49
N SER A 9 -75.21 -3.92 7.73
CA SER A 9 -74.13 -3.71 6.76
C SER A 9 -72.90 -4.39 7.35
N ALA A 10 -72.13 -5.27 6.72
CA ALA A 10 -72.23 -6.00 5.46
C ALA A 10 -71.20 -7.15 5.59
N PRO A 11 -71.54 -8.45 5.41
CA PRO A 11 -70.56 -9.54 5.47
C PRO A 11 -69.60 -9.59 4.26
N LEU A 12 -69.92 -8.83 3.21
CA LEU A 12 -69.19 -8.82 1.94
C LEU A 12 -67.97 -7.89 1.96
N ASP A 13 -67.93 -6.91 2.86
CA ASP A 13 -66.88 -5.90 2.92
C ASP A 13 -65.61 -6.44 3.63
N GLU A 14 -65.78 -7.12 4.77
CA GLU A 14 -64.66 -7.73 5.52
C GLU A 14 -63.96 -8.86 4.73
N ALA A 15 -64.71 -9.65 3.95
CA ALA A 15 -64.14 -10.69 3.11
C ALA A 15 -63.28 -10.11 1.96
N GLY A 16 -63.73 -8.98 1.39
CA GLY A 16 -62.97 -8.22 0.39
C GLY A 16 -61.69 -7.62 0.98
N GLU A 17 -61.76 -7.03 2.17
CA GLU A 17 -60.60 -6.48 2.87
C GLU A 17 -59.56 -7.56 3.24
N LEU A 18 -60.01 -8.73 3.69
CA LEU A 18 -59.14 -9.87 3.99
C LEU A 18 -58.42 -10.39 2.74
N GLU A 19 -59.12 -10.48 1.59
CA GLU A 19 -58.49 -10.92 0.34
C GLU A 19 -57.52 -9.88 -0.22
N LEU A 20 -57.84 -8.59 -0.11
CA LEU A 20 -56.90 -7.50 -0.42
C LEU A 20 -55.65 -7.57 0.45
N HIS A 21 -55.79 -7.84 1.74
CA HIS A 21 -54.68 -7.96 2.67
C HIS A 21 -53.79 -9.17 2.35
N ARG A 22 -54.40 -10.31 2.00
CA ARG A 22 -53.67 -11.51 1.52
C ARG A 22 -52.95 -11.25 0.21
N SER A 23 -53.61 -10.60 -0.74
CA SER A 23 -53.02 -10.21 -2.03
C SER A 23 -51.81 -9.30 -1.84
N ARG A 24 -51.91 -8.27 -0.98
CA ARG A 24 -50.79 -7.38 -0.63
C ARG A 24 -49.64 -8.13 0.02
N ARG A 25 -49.91 -9.07 0.95
CA ARG A 25 -48.85 -9.90 1.55
C ARG A 25 -48.14 -10.78 0.52
N ARG A 26 -48.88 -11.40 -0.41
CA ARG A 26 -48.28 -12.19 -1.51
C ARG A 26 -47.39 -11.33 -2.39
N ALA A 27 -47.88 -10.16 -2.82
CA ALA A 27 -47.11 -9.22 -3.63
C ALA A 27 -45.85 -8.71 -2.92
N ASN A 28 -45.96 -8.36 -1.63
CA ASN A 28 -44.81 -7.92 -0.83
C ASN A 28 -43.79 -9.05 -0.64
N MET A 29 -44.24 -10.27 -0.40
CA MET A 29 -43.36 -11.43 -0.28
C MET A 29 -42.65 -11.73 -1.60
N GLN A 30 -43.34 -11.60 -2.74
CA GLN A 30 -42.75 -11.77 -4.06
C GLN A 30 -41.70 -10.69 -4.35
N ARG A 31 -41.99 -9.42 -4.02
CA ARG A 31 -41.01 -8.32 -4.11
C ARG A 31 -39.78 -8.57 -3.24
N TYR A 32 -39.98 -9.03 -2.01
CA TYR A 32 -38.89 -9.36 -1.10
C TYR A 32 -38.00 -10.47 -1.66
N ARG A 33 -38.60 -11.56 -2.15
CA ARG A 33 -37.85 -12.68 -2.77
C ARG A 33 -37.09 -12.24 -4.01
N ASN A 34 -37.70 -11.40 -4.85
CA ASN A 34 -37.03 -10.85 -6.03
C ASN A 34 -35.86 -9.95 -5.65
N LYS A 35 -36.02 -9.08 -4.63
CA LYS A 35 -34.94 -8.22 -4.13
C LYS A 35 -33.78 -9.04 -3.53
N LEU A 36 -34.09 -10.15 -2.86
CA LEU A 36 -33.06 -11.04 -2.34
C LEU A 36 -32.30 -11.73 -3.48
N ARG A 37 -33.01 -12.22 -4.50
CA ARG A 37 -32.40 -12.84 -5.68
C ARG A 37 -31.54 -11.85 -6.47
N SER A 38 -32.02 -10.63 -6.69
CA SER A 38 -31.23 -9.61 -7.40
C SER A 38 -29.97 -9.22 -6.64
N ARG A 39 -30.03 -9.15 -5.30
CA ARG A 39 -28.82 -8.94 -4.49
C ARG A 39 -27.80 -10.07 -4.63
N ALA A 40 -28.24 -11.32 -4.70
CA ALA A 40 -27.35 -12.46 -4.88
C ALA A 40 -26.66 -12.40 -6.26
N VAL A 41 -27.43 -12.12 -7.32
CA VAL A 41 -26.88 -11.98 -8.68
C VAL A 41 -25.89 -10.82 -8.77
N ASN A 42 -26.25 -9.64 -8.26
CA ASN A 42 -25.35 -8.50 -8.27
C ASN A 42 -24.05 -8.77 -7.50
N LEU A 43 -24.13 -9.48 -6.36
CA LEU A 43 -22.93 -9.84 -5.60
C LEU A 43 -22.03 -10.80 -6.37
N GLU A 44 -22.61 -11.76 -7.10
CA GLU A 44 -21.86 -12.66 -7.98
C GLU A 44 -21.18 -11.89 -9.11
N GLU A 45 -21.87 -10.95 -9.74
CA GLU A 45 -21.31 -10.06 -10.77
C GLU A 45 -20.16 -9.20 -10.21
N ASP A 46 -20.34 -8.58 -9.04
CA ASP A 46 -19.30 -7.79 -8.39
C ASP A 46 -18.05 -8.63 -8.07
N VAL A 47 -18.23 -9.86 -7.58
CA VAL A 47 -17.12 -10.77 -7.31
C VAL A 47 -16.38 -11.15 -8.58
N LEU A 48 -17.10 -11.40 -9.68
CA LEU A 48 -16.48 -11.69 -10.98
C LEU A 48 -15.70 -10.48 -11.49
N GLN A 49 -16.27 -9.29 -11.40
CA GLN A 49 -15.61 -8.04 -11.80
C GLN A 49 -14.33 -7.80 -11.00
N LEU A 50 -14.39 -7.94 -9.67
CA LEU A 50 -13.22 -7.78 -8.80
C LEU A 50 -12.12 -8.79 -9.14
N ARG A 51 -12.47 -10.03 -9.47
CA ARG A 51 -11.49 -11.05 -9.88
C ARG A 51 -10.83 -10.69 -11.22
N ASP A 52 -11.61 -10.23 -12.18
CA ASP A 52 -11.10 -9.77 -13.48
C ASP A 52 -10.16 -8.56 -13.31
N ASP A 53 -10.54 -7.60 -12.46
CA ASP A 53 -9.70 -6.43 -12.17
C ASP A 53 -8.39 -6.83 -11.47
N ILE A 54 -8.43 -7.75 -10.51
CA ILE A 54 -7.23 -8.30 -9.87
C ILE A 54 -6.33 -8.95 -10.92
N GLN A 55 -6.88 -9.77 -11.81
CA GLN A 55 -6.11 -10.44 -12.86
C GLN A 55 -5.49 -9.43 -13.83
N LYS A 56 -6.23 -8.40 -14.24
CA LYS A 56 -5.70 -7.32 -15.09
C LYS A 56 -4.55 -6.57 -14.42
N ILE A 57 -4.70 -6.24 -13.14
CA ILE A 57 -3.64 -5.57 -12.37
C ILE A 57 -2.42 -6.46 -12.27
N GLN A 58 -2.59 -7.76 -11.98
CA GLN A 58 -1.49 -8.73 -11.93
C GLN A 58 -0.78 -8.86 -13.27
N LEU A 59 -1.53 -9.01 -14.37
CA LEU A 59 -0.96 -9.11 -15.71
C LEU A 59 -0.20 -7.83 -16.09
N HIS A 60 -0.75 -6.66 -15.76
CA HIS A 60 -0.06 -5.39 -15.97
C HIS A 60 1.23 -5.31 -15.15
N TYR A 61 1.19 -5.71 -13.88
CA TYR A 61 2.36 -5.77 -13.01
C TYR A 61 3.43 -6.71 -13.58
N ASP A 62 3.06 -7.94 -13.95
CA ASP A 62 3.99 -8.94 -14.48
C ASP A 62 4.56 -8.52 -15.84
N THR A 63 3.75 -7.89 -16.70
CA THR A 63 4.21 -7.34 -17.99
C THR A 63 5.18 -6.18 -17.78
N THR A 64 4.88 -5.28 -16.86
CA THR A 64 5.75 -4.16 -16.49
C THR A 64 7.07 -4.70 -15.92
N LEU A 65 7.01 -5.70 -15.03
CA LEU A 65 8.18 -6.35 -14.45
C LEU A 65 9.03 -7.09 -15.49
N ALA A 66 8.39 -7.78 -16.45
CA ALA A 66 9.06 -8.48 -17.54
C ALA A 66 9.72 -7.50 -18.52
N SER A 67 9.09 -6.35 -18.79
CA SER A 67 9.66 -5.26 -19.58
C SER A 67 10.79 -4.53 -18.84
N ALA A 68 10.76 -4.53 -17.52
CA ALA A 68 11.79 -3.96 -16.66
C ALA A 68 13.01 -4.90 -16.50
N LYS A 69 13.25 -5.87 -17.40
CA LYS A 69 14.50 -6.65 -17.41
C LYS A 69 15.74 -5.84 -17.84
N GLU A 70 15.54 -4.62 -18.32
CA GLU A 70 16.61 -3.63 -18.48
C GLU A 70 16.80 -2.86 -17.17
N ASN A 71 18.03 -2.41 -16.87
CA ASN A 71 18.37 -1.58 -15.70
C ASN A 71 17.69 -0.20 -15.78
N THR A 72 16.36 -0.17 -15.71
CA THR A 72 15.58 1.05 -15.66
C THR A 72 15.80 1.71 -14.30
N ALA A 73 15.83 3.04 -14.30
CA ALA A 73 15.99 3.82 -13.07
C ALA A 73 14.94 3.45 -11.99
N TRP A 74 13.77 2.93 -12.41
CA TRP A 74 12.72 2.41 -11.52
C TRP A 74 13.17 1.19 -10.72
N ASN A 75 13.78 0.21 -11.36
CA ASN A 75 14.29 -0.97 -10.66
C ASN A 75 15.44 -0.61 -9.73
N VAL A 76 16.32 0.27 -10.18
CA VAL A 76 17.43 0.76 -9.34
C VAL A 76 16.87 1.46 -8.10
N ALA A 77 15.87 2.33 -8.25
CA ALA A 77 15.23 2.99 -7.11
C ALA A 77 14.54 1.99 -6.17
N ALA A 78 13.80 1.02 -6.70
CA ALA A 78 13.13 -0.01 -5.89
C ALA A 78 14.15 -0.87 -5.13
N GLU A 79 15.22 -1.31 -5.79
CA GLU A 79 16.30 -2.11 -5.21
C GLU A 79 17.09 -1.32 -4.16
N TYR A 80 17.30 -0.01 -4.36
CA TYR A 80 17.89 0.85 -3.34
C TYR A 80 17.09 0.80 -2.04
N PHE A 81 15.77 1.05 -2.08
CA PHE A 81 14.96 1.02 -0.85
C PHE A 81 14.88 -0.38 -0.23
N ARG A 82 14.92 -1.45 -1.03
CA ARG A 82 14.98 -2.83 -0.52
C ARG A 82 16.28 -3.12 0.21
N LEU A 83 17.42 -2.68 -0.33
CA LEU A 83 18.74 -2.92 0.24
C LEU A 83 19.00 -2.05 1.47
N PHE A 84 18.49 -0.82 1.49
CA PHE A 84 18.73 0.19 2.53
C PHE A 84 17.54 0.40 3.47
N ASP A 85 16.63 -0.58 3.58
CA ASP A 85 15.43 -0.50 4.45
C ASP A 85 15.79 -0.14 5.91
N TYR A 86 16.97 -0.52 6.40
CA TYR A 86 17.46 -0.15 7.74
C TYR A 86 18.69 0.77 7.72
N GLY A 87 18.89 1.52 6.62
CA GLY A 87 20.12 2.25 6.35
C GLY A 87 21.30 1.32 6.02
N LEU A 88 22.53 1.77 6.29
CA LEU A 88 23.72 0.97 6.05
C LEU A 88 23.80 -0.14 7.12
N LYS A 89 23.62 -1.39 6.69
CA LYS A 89 23.78 -2.54 7.59
C LYS A 89 25.26 -2.68 7.88
N GLY A 90 25.66 -2.31 9.10
CA GLY A 90 27.03 -2.51 9.57
C GLY A 90 27.41 -3.97 9.39
N GLY A 91 28.51 -4.22 8.68
CA GLY A 91 29.12 -5.55 8.62
C GLY A 91 29.55 -5.95 10.03
N GLY A 92 28.66 -6.62 10.75
CA GLY A 92 28.95 -7.22 12.04
C GLY A 92 29.90 -8.39 11.83
N GLY A 93 31.19 -8.16 12.01
CA GLY A 93 32.21 -9.19 12.01
C GLY A 93 33.59 -8.57 12.13
N GLY A 94 34.19 -8.65 13.32
CA GLY A 94 35.57 -8.24 13.55
C GLY A 94 36.51 -8.89 12.53
N GLY A 95 37.30 -8.07 11.85
CA GLY A 95 38.20 -8.53 10.81
C GLY A 95 38.94 -7.36 10.18
N VAL A 96 40.04 -6.99 10.83
CA VAL A 96 41.26 -6.36 10.29
C VAL A 96 41.08 -5.12 9.38
N LEU A 97 41.66 -4.03 9.87
CA LEU A 97 42.08 -2.84 9.14
C LEU A 97 42.47 -3.16 7.68
N SER A 98 41.57 -2.86 6.74
CA SER A 98 41.94 -2.66 5.35
C SER A 98 41.43 -1.29 4.96
N SER A 99 42.31 -0.33 5.16
CA SER A 99 42.20 1.04 4.66
C SER A 99 42.37 1.00 3.14
N GLU A 100 41.32 0.60 2.43
CA GLU A 100 41.22 0.75 0.98
C GLU A 100 40.07 1.74 0.68
N PRO A 101 40.36 2.95 0.18
CA PRO A 101 39.35 3.90 -0.22
C PRO A 101 38.81 3.50 -1.59
N GLY A 102 37.98 2.46 -1.64
CA GLY A 102 37.46 1.95 -2.90
C GLY A 102 36.14 1.19 -2.78
N CYS A 103 35.53 0.94 -3.93
CA CYS A 103 34.35 0.09 -4.17
C CYS A 103 34.56 -1.40 -3.81
N SER A 104 35.57 -1.72 -3.00
CA SER A 104 35.92 -3.07 -2.56
C SER A 104 35.40 -3.31 -1.13
N GLY A 105 34.09 -3.12 -0.94
CA GLY A 105 33.41 -3.49 0.30
C GLY A 105 32.58 -4.75 0.08
N ALA A 106 32.86 -5.83 0.81
CA ALA A 106 32.20 -7.15 0.71
C ALA A 106 30.69 -7.17 1.05
N ASN A 107 30.03 -6.01 1.15
CA ASN A 107 28.61 -5.88 1.44
C ASN A 107 27.84 -5.54 0.15
N ALA A 108 26.76 -6.26 -0.13
CA ALA A 108 25.85 -6.05 -1.27
C ALA A 108 25.39 -4.60 -1.43
N GLN A 109 25.27 -3.85 -0.33
CA GLN A 109 24.96 -2.41 -0.35
C GLN A 109 26.04 -1.57 -1.04
N MET A 110 27.32 -1.85 -0.79
CA MET A 110 28.43 -1.11 -1.40
C MET A 110 28.60 -1.47 -2.87
N GLY A 111 28.50 -2.77 -3.20
CA GLY A 111 28.50 -3.23 -4.59
C GLY A 111 27.36 -2.61 -5.39
N PHE A 112 26.17 -2.49 -4.79
CA PHE A 112 25.02 -1.83 -5.42
C PHE A 112 25.29 -0.35 -5.71
N LEU A 113 25.78 0.42 -4.75
CA LEU A 113 26.09 1.84 -4.94
C LEU A 113 27.13 2.04 -6.05
N CYS A 114 28.21 1.26 -6.02
CA CYS A 114 29.27 1.36 -7.03
C CYS A 114 28.82 0.99 -8.45
N ALA A 115 27.87 0.06 -8.59
CA ALA A 115 27.38 -0.38 -9.90
C ALA A 115 26.29 0.53 -10.49
N ASN A 116 25.50 1.20 -9.64
CA ASN A 116 24.26 1.87 -10.08
C ASN A 116 24.23 3.38 -9.80
N VAL A 117 25.16 3.91 -9.00
CA VAL A 117 25.20 5.33 -8.64
C VAL A 117 26.36 6.01 -9.35
N ALA A 118 26.10 7.21 -9.87
CA ALA A 118 27.12 8.00 -10.56
C ALA A 118 28.30 8.33 -9.62
N PRO A 119 29.55 8.35 -10.14
CA PRO A 119 30.74 8.59 -9.33
C PRO A 119 30.78 9.99 -8.70
N ASP A 120 30.01 10.93 -9.25
CA ASP A 120 29.84 12.31 -8.83
C ASP A 120 28.49 12.57 -8.13
N VAL A 121 27.86 11.53 -7.58
CA VAL A 121 26.62 11.67 -6.79
C VAL A 121 26.79 12.69 -5.66
N VAL A 122 25.85 13.62 -5.53
CA VAL A 122 25.89 14.63 -4.47
C VAL A 122 25.06 14.15 -3.27
N GLY A 123 25.70 14.05 -2.11
CA GLY A 123 25.10 13.74 -0.81
C GLY A 123 25.03 14.97 0.10
N SER A 124 24.76 14.74 1.39
CA SER A 124 24.65 15.82 2.39
C SER A 124 25.99 16.45 2.74
N THR A 125 27.06 15.65 2.79
CA THR A 125 28.39 16.10 3.22
C THR A 125 29.38 16.30 2.07
N GLY A 126 29.00 15.97 0.84
CA GLY A 126 29.87 16.16 -0.33
C GLY A 126 29.50 15.33 -1.54
N CYS A 127 30.48 15.10 -2.41
CA CYS A 127 30.32 14.43 -3.69
C CYS A 127 31.01 13.05 -3.71
N GLY A 128 30.37 12.09 -4.39
CA GLY A 128 30.85 10.74 -4.68
C GLY A 128 30.40 9.67 -3.70
N VAL A 129 30.44 8.43 -4.18
CA VAL A 129 30.03 7.22 -3.43
C VAL A 129 30.71 7.10 -2.05
N PRO A 130 32.00 7.43 -1.87
CA PRO A 130 32.63 7.39 -0.54
C PRO A 130 32.02 8.37 0.47
N ARG A 131 31.58 9.56 0.03
CA ARG A 131 30.93 10.56 0.89
C ARG A 131 29.49 10.14 1.21
N LEU A 132 28.76 9.68 0.21
CA LEU A 132 27.41 9.13 0.38
C LEU A 132 27.39 7.95 1.37
N ARG A 133 28.41 7.09 1.36
CA ARG A 133 28.57 6.02 2.35
C ARG A 133 28.70 6.55 3.77
N GLU A 134 29.47 7.61 3.96
CA GLU A 134 29.67 8.20 5.29
C GLU A 134 28.38 8.87 5.79
N ASP A 135 27.65 9.55 4.89
CA ASP A 135 26.30 10.08 5.20
C ASP A 135 25.38 8.98 5.75
N PHE A 136 25.32 7.82 5.08
CA PHE A 136 24.52 6.69 5.57
C PHE A 136 25.03 6.10 6.89
N ARG A 137 26.35 6.05 7.08
CA ARG A 137 26.95 5.55 8.30
C ARG A 137 26.59 6.45 9.49
N GLU A 138 26.73 7.76 9.33
CA GLU A 138 26.35 8.75 10.34
C GLU A 138 24.85 8.65 10.66
N LEU A 139 24.00 8.59 9.63
CA LEU A 139 22.55 8.42 9.80
C LEU A 139 22.20 7.17 10.61
N THR A 140 22.80 6.01 10.30
CA THR A 140 22.57 4.77 11.04
C THR A 140 23.12 4.84 12.48
N LEU A 141 24.23 5.55 12.72
CA LEU A 141 24.77 5.76 14.07
C LEU A 141 23.84 6.60 14.95
N TYR A 142 23.31 7.71 14.42
CA TYR A 142 22.37 8.56 15.15
C TYR A 142 21.00 7.89 15.32
N LEU A 143 20.55 7.15 14.30
CA LEU A 143 19.23 6.54 14.22
C LEU A 143 19.31 5.01 14.01
N PRO A 144 19.75 4.23 15.01
CA PRO A 144 19.93 2.78 14.85
C PRO A 144 18.63 1.99 14.67
N SER A 145 17.48 2.63 14.93
CA SER A 145 16.15 2.05 14.71
C SER A 145 15.46 2.61 13.47
N LEU A 146 16.21 3.26 12.59
CA LEU A 146 15.70 3.74 11.30
C LEU A 146 15.22 2.55 10.47
N SER A 147 13.96 2.60 10.06
CA SER A 147 13.42 1.78 8.97
C SER A 147 12.80 2.66 7.90
N THR A 148 12.96 2.30 6.63
CA THR A 148 12.54 3.09 5.47
C THR A 148 11.87 2.19 4.45
N ARG A 149 10.54 2.18 4.47
CA ARG A 149 9.73 1.40 3.56
C ARG A 149 9.28 2.24 2.37
N LEU A 150 9.58 1.78 1.17
CA LEU A 150 9.03 2.34 -0.07
C LEU A 150 7.51 2.08 -0.15
N LEU A 151 6.72 3.13 -0.35
CA LEU A 151 5.27 3.03 -0.56
C LEU A 151 4.89 3.15 -2.03
N ARG A 152 5.56 4.07 -2.75
CA ARG A 152 5.24 4.40 -4.12
C ARG A 152 6.43 5.00 -4.84
N LEU A 153 6.60 4.65 -6.12
CA LEU A 153 7.46 5.34 -7.07
C LEU A 153 6.58 6.00 -8.12
N GLU A 154 6.93 7.22 -8.53
CA GLU A 154 6.23 7.96 -9.58
C GLU A 154 7.24 8.67 -10.48
N MET A 155 6.85 8.91 -11.74
CA MET A 155 7.67 9.72 -12.64
C MET A 155 7.57 11.19 -12.23
N GLY A 156 8.71 11.78 -11.96
CA GLY A 156 8.85 13.20 -11.67
C GLY A 156 9.15 14.02 -12.93
N PRO A 157 9.28 15.35 -12.77
CA PRO A 157 9.73 16.20 -13.86
C PRO A 157 11.17 15.87 -14.26
N ARG A 158 11.54 16.16 -15.53
CA ARG A 158 12.92 16.07 -16.04
C ARG A 158 13.55 14.69 -15.81
N GLU A 159 12.82 13.63 -16.15
CA GLU A 159 13.30 12.23 -16.05
C GLU A 159 13.68 11.80 -14.62
N SER A 160 13.22 12.54 -13.60
CA SER A 160 13.40 12.14 -12.21
C SER A 160 12.39 11.07 -11.79
N ILE A 161 12.74 10.32 -10.76
CA ILE A 161 11.84 9.39 -10.07
C ILE A 161 11.60 9.93 -8.68
N ILE A 162 10.33 10.06 -8.30
CA ILE A 162 9.91 10.49 -6.98
C ILE A 162 9.55 9.25 -6.17
N ALA A 163 10.24 9.07 -5.05
CA ALA A 163 9.96 8.00 -4.09
C ALA A 163 9.19 8.53 -2.89
N THR A 164 8.01 7.97 -2.65
CA THR A 164 7.25 8.19 -1.42
C THR A 164 7.56 7.05 -0.45
N THR A 165 8.10 7.39 0.72
CA THR A 165 8.55 6.42 1.73
C THR A 165 7.89 6.66 3.07
N ARG A 166 7.66 5.57 3.82
CA ARG A 166 7.35 5.61 5.24
C ARG A 166 8.63 5.36 6.02
N VAL A 167 8.97 6.32 6.88
CA VAL A 167 10.17 6.24 7.73
C VAL A 167 9.72 6.06 9.18
N GLU A 168 10.25 5.05 9.86
CA GLU A 168 10.02 4.82 11.29
C GLU A 168 11.34 4.94 12.05
N VAL A 169 11.33 5.69 13.16
CA VAL A 169 12.51 5.98 13.96
C VAL A 169 12.12 6.03 15.43
N ALA A 170 12.95 5.44 16.30
CA ALA A 170 12.79 5.55 17.75
C ALA A 170 13.78 6.58 18.32
N LEU A 171 13.25 7.73 18.71
CA LEU A 171 13.98 8.80 19.39
C LEU A 171 13.89 8.61 20.91
N THR A 172 15.03 8.62 21.59
CA THR A 172 15.10 8.58 23.06
C THR A 172 15.72 9.88 23.57
N ALA A 173 15.43 10.25 24.82
CA ALA A 173 15.97 11.49 25.41
C ALA A 173 17.51 11.55 25.35
N ASN A 174 18.18 10.42 25.56
CA ASN A 174 19.64 10.32 25.45
C ASN A 174 20.13 10.58 24.01
N LYS A 175 19.41 10.12 22.99
CA LYS A 175 19.75 10.37 21.59
C LYS A 175 19.56 11.83 21.20
N ILE A 176 18.50 12.48 21.68
CA ILE A 176 18.26 13.91 21.42
C ILE A 176 19.40 14.75 22.00
N ARG A 177 19.88 14.44 23.22
CA ARG A 177 21.03 15.13 23.83
C ARG A 177 22.35 14.92 23.07
N LEU A 178 22.51 13.79 22.37
CA LEU A 178 23.68 13.54 21.52
C LEU A 178 23.64 14.33 20.21
N VAL A 179 22.46 14.52 19.62
CA VAL A 179 22.28 15.25 18.36
C VAL A 179 22.22 16.77 18.58
N PHE A 180 21.70 17.21 19.73
CA PHE A 180 21.60 18.61 20.13
C PHE A 180 22.28 18.83 21.49
N PRO A 181 23.62 18.95 21.53
CA PRO A 181 24.32 19.31 22.75
C PRO A 181 23.95 20.74 23.16
N ALA A 182 23.73 20.93 24.47
CA ALA A 182 23.43 22.23 25.08
C ALA A 182 24.69 23.09 25.25
#